data_AF-A0A0Q9JL79-F1
#
_entry.id   AF-A0A0Q9JL79-F1
#
_cell.length_a   1.000
_cell.length_b   1.000
_cell.length_c   1.000
_cell.angle_alpha   90.00
_cell.angle_beta   90.00
_cell.angle_gamma   90.00
#
_symmetry.space_group_name_H-M   'P 1'
#
loop_
_entity.id
_entity.type
_entity.pdbx_description
1 polymer ?
#
loop_
_entity_poly.entity_id
_entity_poly.type
_entity_poly.pdbx_seq_one_letter_code
_entity_poly.pdbx_strand_id
1 'polypeptide(L)'
;MYEGNKSYMSEKTPYYDTIVKLLEARQKYVSGDQKITYYPSNTSSEAGKDLIASVRFGTSRDTGAATVISNNPHTNTIINVDLGKQHANQTFVDATGFSTEALTTDTNGILTVPVLGKTNPLVRGYLGVWVPAEDNKGKRLDNGIKGIDASLVPSAANGNTGTETGDKGRNGHEWQKTDMIQIEKWLKRKHE
;
A
#
# COMPACT_ATOMS: atom_id res chain seq x y z
N MET A 1 -1.19 -4.46 -22.07
CA MET A 1 -2.44 -5.24 -22.04
C MET A 1 -2.51 -6.16 -23.27
N TYR A 2 -2.60 -5.62 -24.48
CA TYR A 2 -2.53 -6.39 -25.73
C TYR A 2 -1.37 -5.92 -26.61
N GLU A 3 -0.90 -6.76 -27.54
CA GLU A 3 0.16 -6.41 -28.48
C GLU A 3 -0.30 -5.31 -29.45
N GLY A 4 0.52 -4.27 -29.62
CA GLY A 4 0.14 -3.08 -30.39
C GLY A 4 0.19 -3.25 -31.90
N ASN A 5 0.87 -4.27 -32.41
CA ASN A 5 1.07 -4.55 -33.83
C ASN A 5 0.18 -5.69 -34.35
N LYS A 6 -0.78 -6.17 -33.54
CA LYS A 6 -1.73 -7.22 -33.90
C LYS A 6 -3.15 -6.65 -34.01
N SER A 7 -4.07 -7.44 -34.54
CA SER A 7 -5.48 -7.08 -34.59
C SER A 7 -6.02 -6.74 -33.20
N TYR A 8 -7.03 -5.87 -33.15
CA TYR A 8 -7.58 -5.36 -31.90
C TYR A 8 -7.92 -6.49 -30.91
N MET A 9 -7.32 -6.43 -29.71
CA MET A 9 -7.45 -7.40 -28.61
C MET A 9 -7.12 -8.86 -28.97
N SER A 10 -6.44 -9.12 -30.09
CA SER A 10 -6.21 -10.50 -30.55
C SER A 10 -5.13 -11.24 -29.76
N GLU A 11 -4.14 -10.51 -29.22
CA GLU A 11 -2.99 -11.11 -28.55
C GLU A 11 -2.65 -10.38 -27.24
N LYS A 12 -2.66 -11.12 -26.13
CA LYS A 12 -2.38 -10.59 -24.79
C LYS A 12 -0.87 -10.47 -24.57
N THR A 13 -0.45 -9.38 -23.94
CA THR A 13 0.95 -9.24 -23.48
C THR A 13 1.23 -10.16 -22.30
N PRO A 14 2.49 -10.55 -22.02
CA PRO A 14 2.86 -11.28 -20.80
C PRO A 14 2.42 -10.62 -19.48
N TYR A 15 2.17 -9.30 -19.50
CA TYR A 15 1.73 -8.52 -18.35
C TYR A 15 0.21 -8.54 -18.12
N TYR A 16 -0.57 -9.10 -19.06
CA TYR A 16 -2.03 -8.97 -19.05
C TYR A 16 -2.64 -9.48 -17.74
N ASP A 17 -2.32 -10.71 -17.35
CA ASP A 17 -2.95 -11.34 -16.19
C ASP A 17 -2.59 -10.60 -14.88
N THR A 18 -1.34 -10.17 -14.72
CA THR A 18 -0.91 -9.39 -13.55
C THR A 18 -1.63 -8.05 -13.48
N ILE A 19 -1.76 -7.33 -14.60
CA ILE A 19 -2.46 -6.04 -14.63
C ILE A 19 -3.95 -6.23 -14.32
N VAL A 20 -4.62 -7.24 -14.88
CA VAL A 20 -6.03 -7.54 -14.59
C VAL A 20 -6.23 -7.82 -13.10
N LYS A 21 -5.41 -8.69 -12.50
CA LYS A 21 -5.48 -8.98 -11.06
C LYS A 21 -5.31 -7.73 -10.20
N LEU A 22 -4.39 -6.83 -10.57
CA LEU A 22 -4.20 -5.56 -9.87
C LEU A 22 -5.40 -4.61 -10.02
N LEU A 23 -6.05 -4.60 -11.19
CA LEU A 23 -7.27 -3.80 -11.41
C LEU A 23 -8.44 -4.33 -10.57
N GLU A 24 -8.63 -5.65 -10.54
CA GLU A 24 -9.64 -6.31 -9.71
C GLU A 24 -9.39 -6.07 -8.22
N ALA A 25 -8.14 -6.24 -7.79
CA ALA A 25 -7.72 -5.97 -6.41
C ALA A 25 -7.92 -4.50 -6.04
N ARG A 26 -7.63 -3.56 -6.95
CA ARG A 26 -7.88 -2.13 -6.74
C ARG A 26 -9.36 -1.85 -6.53
N GLN A 27 -10.23 -2.43 -7.35
CA GLN A 27 -11.67 -2.23 -7.23
C GLN A 27 -12.22 -2.78 -5.90
N LYS A 28 -11.68 -3.92 -5.44
CA LYS A 28 -12.18 -4.61 -4.24
C LYS A 28 -11.61 -4.05 -2.94
N TYR A 29 -10.30 -3.81 -2.89
CA TYR A 29 -9.58 -3.59 -1.65
C TYR A 29 -9.07 -2.16 -1.48
N VAL A 30 -8.78 -1.42 -2.55
CA VAL A 30 -8.09 -0.13 -2.42
C VAL A 30 -9.06 0.99 -2.07
N SER A 31 -9.08 1.36 -0.79
CA SER A 31 -9.83 2.51 -0.26
C SER A 31 -9.10 3.14 0.94
N GLY A 32 -9.64 4.25 1.44
CA GLY A 32 -9.12 4.93 2.64
C GLY A 32 -7.82 5.71 2.44
N ASP A 33 -7.31 6.21 3.56
CA ASP A 33 -6.12 7.05 3.62
C ASP A 33 -4.88 6.32 3.11
N GLN A 34 -3.92 7.10 2.61
CA GLN A 34 -2.65 6.57 2.11
C GLN A 34 -1.50 7.00 3.00
N LYS A 35 -0.58 6.07 3.26
CA LYS A 35 0.73 6.34 3.85
C LYS A 35 1.81 5.70 3.00
N ILE A 36 2.86 6.46 2.71
CA ILE A 36 4.05 5.95 2.04
C ILE A 36 5.18 5.94 3.07
N THR A 37 5.85 4.81 3.19
CA THR A 37 7.03 4.63 4.05
C THR A 37 8.23 4.32 3.17
N TYR A 38 9.30 5.07 3.39
CA TYR A 38 10.58 4.89 2.72
C TYR A 38 11.49 4.08 3.62
N TYR A 39 12.09 3.01 3.08
CA TYR A 39 12.96 2.12 3.85
C TYR A 39 14.38 2.19 3.30
N PRO A 40 15.41 2.11 4.17
CA PRO A 40 16.71 1.64 3.74
C PRO A 40 16.62 0.14 3.39
N SER A 41 17.61 -0.35 2.67
CA SER A 41 17.74 -1.76 2.30
C SER A 41 19.19 -2.22 2.47
N ASN A 42 19.43 -3.50 2.22
CA ASN A 42 20.79 -4.04 2.13
C ASN A 42 21.57 -3.49 0.91
N THR A 43 20.87 -2.91 -0.08
CA THR A 43 21.47 -2.36 -1.29
C THR A 43 21.59 -0.83 -1.26
N SER A 44 20.91 -0.17 -0.32
CA SER A 44 21.08 1.26 -0.07
C SER A 44 20.73 1.66 1.37
N SER A 45 21.61 2.41 2.02
CA SER A 45 21.33 3.04 3.32
C SER A 45 20.44 4.30 3.21
N GLU A 46 20.23 4.82 2.01
CA GLU A 46 19.38 5.98 1.75
C GLU A 46 17.93 5.53 1.63
N ALA A 47 17.10 5.89 2.62
CA ALA A 47 15.72 5.44 2.68
C ALA A 47 14.92 5.90 1.45
N GLY A 48 14.26 4.96 0.78
CA GLY A 48 13.43 5.26 -0.39
C GLY A 48 14.14 5.27 -1.73
N LYS A 49 15.48 5.09 -1.74
CA LYS A 49 16.23 5.00 -3.00
C LYS A 49 15.83 3.78 -3.82
N ASP A 50 15.68 2.64 -3.15
CA ASP A 50 15.41 1.37 -3.80
C ASP A 50 14.33 0.52 -3.10
N LEU A 51 13.71 1.00 -2.02
CA LEU A 51 12.66 0.29 -1.31
C LEU A 51 11.62 1.24 -0.70
N ILE A 52 10.37 1.04 -1.08
CA ILE A 52 9.22 1.77 -0.53
C ILE A 52 8.06 0.81 -0.24
N ALA A 53 7.21 1.19 0.71
CA ALA A 53 5.87 0.63 0.86
C ALA A 53 4.81 1.73 0.79
N SER A 54 3.75 1.50 0.04
CA SER A 54 2.56 2.34 0.01
C SER A 54 1.39 1.55 0.59
N VAL A 55 0.84 2.04 1.70
CA VAL A 55 -0.32 1.48 2.38
C VAL A 55 -1.55 2.30 2.06
N ARG A 56 -2.64 1.61 1.74
CA ARG A 56 -4.01 2.09 1.76
C ARG A 56 -4.70 1.42 2.93
N PHE A 57 -5.11 2.19 3.92
CA PHE A 57 -5.60 1.65 5.18
C PHE A 57 -6.97 0.97 5.07
N GLY A 58 -7.68 1.12 3.95
CA GLY A 58 -9.04 0.63 3.86
C GLY A 58 -10.01 1.44 4.73
N THR A 59 -11.28 1.08 4.63
CA THR A 59 -12.38 1.65 5.44
C THR A 59 -13.00 0.61 6.37
N SER A 60 -12.52 -0.63 6.29
CA SER A 60 -12.99 -1.81 7.02
C SER A 60 -11.92 -2.90 7.01
N ARG A 61 -12.10 -3.93 7.82
CA ARG A 61 -11.17 -5.07 7.92
C ARG A 61 -11.01 -5.84 6.60
N ASP A 62 -12.01 -5.84 5.73
CA ASP A 62 -12.00 -6.56 4.45
C ASP A 62 -11.42 -5.74 3.29
N THR A 63 -11.00 -4.51 3.55
CA THR A 63 -10.45 -3.55 2.58
C THR A 63 -9.11 -3.03 3.06
N GLY A 64 -8.28 -2.50 2.17
CA GLY A 64 -6.93 -2.06 2.45
C GLY A 64 -5.92 -2.83 1.61
N ALA A 65 -4.77 -2.22 1.35
CA ALA A 65 -3.70 -2.84 0.58
C ALA A 65 -2.33 -2.27 0.96
N ALA A 66 -1.32 -3.14 1.02
CA ALA A 66 0.09 -2.73 1.09
C ALA A 66 0.81 -3.11 -0.20
N THR A 67 1.31 -2.11 -0.91
CA THR A 67 2.17 -2.31 -2.09
C THR A 67 3.62 -2.07 -1.68
N VAL A 68 4.47 -3.08 -1.81
CA VAL A 68 5.90 -3.00 -1.52
C VAL A 68 6.67 -3.14 -2.82
N ILE A 69 7.57 -2.18 -3.08
CA ILE A 69 8.29 -2.07 -4.33
C ILE A 69 9.78 -1.90 -4.04
N SER A 70 10.60 -2.71 -4.71
CA SER A 70 12.03 -2.44 -4.85
C SER A 70 12.43 -2.41 -6.32
N ASN A 71 13.37 -1.54 -6.67
CA ASN A 71 13.95 -1.44 -8.01
C ASN A 71 15.31 -2.16 -8.13
N ASN A 72 15.77 -2.84 -7.08
CA ASN A 72 17.07 -3.51 -7.08
C ASN A 72 16.90 -5.04 -6.97
N PRO A 73 17.35 -5.83 -7.97
CA PRO A 73 17.19 -7.28 -7.96
C PRO A 73 18.02 -7.99 -6.88
N HIS A 74 18.95 -7.30 -6.22
CA HIS A 74 19.78 -7.82 -5.13
C HIS A 74 19.25 -7.43 -3.75
N THR A 75 18.09 -6.77 -3.67
CA THR A 75 17.45 -6.50 -2.38
C THR A 75 17.10 -7.82 -1.69
N ASN A 76 17.51 -7.94 -0.44
CA ASN A 76 17.24 -9.07 0.43
C ASN A 76 17.17 -8.52 1.86
N THR A 77 15.97 -8.18 2.28
CA THR A 77 15.71 -7.57 3.58
C THR A 77 14.32 -7.94 4.08
N ILE A 78 14.04 -7.67 5.34
CA ILE A 78 12.72 -7.79 5.95
C ILE A 78 12.30 -6.38 6.38
N ILE A 79 11.07 -5.98 6.03
CA ILE A 79 10.49 -4.70 6.46
C ILE A 79 9.20 -4.93 7.23
N ASN A 80 8.90 -3.99 8.12
CA ASN A 80 7.67 -3.94 8.87
C ASN A 80 6.75 -2.87 8.25
N VAL A 81 5.62 -3.30 7.71
CA VAL A 81 4.63 -2.44 7.05
C VAL A 81 3.44 -2.28 7.98
N ASP A 82 3.19 -1.03 8.39
CA ASP A 82 2.07 -0.70 9.28
C ASP A 82 0.76 -0.58 8.49
N LEU A 83 -0.12 -1.56 8.65
CA LEU A 83 -1.47 -1.57 8.10
C LEU A 83 -2.50 -1.02 9.10
N GLY A 84 -2.08 -0.65 10.31
CA GLY A 84 -2.92 -0.13 11.36
C GLY A 84 -3.71 -1.19 12.11
N LYS A 85 -4.10 -0.85 13.35
CA LYS A 85 -4.71 -1.76 14.32
C LYS A 85 -6.00 -2.44 13.85
N GLN A 86 -6.73 -1.85 12.90
CA GLN A 86 -7.91 -2.48 12.30
C GLN A 86 -7.60 -3.83 11.62
N HIS A 87 -6.35 -3.97 11.14
CA HIS A 87 -5.82 -5.15 10.50
C HIS A 87 -4.96 -5.99 11.45
N ALA A 88 -5.09 -5.84 12.78
CA ALA A 88 -4.36 -6.68 13.73
C ALA A 88 -4.77 -8.16 13.61
N ASN A 89 -3.79 -9.06 13.68
CA ASN A 89 -3.97 -10.52 13.60
C ASN A 89 -4.77 -10.97 12.38
N GLN A 90 -4.48 -10.37 11.22
CA GLN A 90 -5.16 -10.63 9.98
C GLN A 90 -4.20 -11.16 8.93
N THR A 91 -4.66 -12.16 8.18
CA THR A 91 -3.90 -12.76 7.07
C THR A 91 -4.07 -11.93 5.79
N PHE A 92 -2.97 -11.77 5.07
CA PHE A 92 -2.85 -11.07 3.81
C PHE A 92 -2.22 -11.99 2.76
N VAL A 93 -2.67 -11.85 1.51
CA VAL A 93 -2.17 -12.59 0.35
C VAL A 93 -1.70 -11.64 -0.73
N ASP A 94 -0.78 -12.11 -1.57
CA ASP A 94 -0.26 -11.32 -2.69
C ASP A 94 -1.22 -11.34 -3.89
N ALA A 95 -1.80 -10.20 -4.21
CA ALA A 95 -2.71 -9.99 -5.34
C ALA A 95 -2.02 -10.10 -6.69
N THR A 96 -0.69 -9.93 -6.77
CA THR A 96 0.04 -10.06 -8.05
C THR A 96 0.15 -11.53 -8.49
N GLY A 97 0.12 -12.45 -7.54
CA GLY A 97 0.39 -13.88 -7.74
C GLY A 97 1.88 -14.21 -7.92
N PHE A 98 2.79 -13.30 -7.54
CA PHE A 98 4.24 -13.56 -7.53
C PHE A 98 4.69 -14.31 -6.28
N SER A 99 3.94 -14.20 -5.19
CA SER A 99 4.08 -15.00 -3.97
C SER A 99 2.85 -15.89 -3.76
N THR A 100 3.09 -17.12 -3.32
CA THR A 100 2.04 -18.03 -2.82
C THR A 100 1.94 -18.03 -1.29
N GLU A 101 2.86 -17.32 -0.62
CA GLU A 101 2.88 -17.24 0.84
C GLU A 101 1.82 -16.25 1.33
N ALA A 102 1.11 -16.65 2.38
CA ALA A 102 0.25 -15.75 3.13
C ALA A 102 1.02 -15.20 4.33
N LEU A 103 0.90 -13.90 4.59
CA LEU A 103 1.53 -13.23 5.71
C LEU A 103 0.47 -12.80 6.71
N THR A 104 0.77 -12.85 8.00
CA THR A 104 -0.19 -12.45 9.04
C THR A 104 0.39 -11.29 9.84
N THR A 105 -0.41 -10.26 10.04
CA THR A 105 -0.04 -9.11 10.87
C THR A 105 0.04 -9.48 12.35
N ASP A 106 0.84 -8.73 13.10
CA ASP A 106 0.88 -8.82 14.55
C ASP A 106 -0.36 -8.18 15.23
N THR A 107 -0.33 -8.09 16.56
CA THR A 107 -1.41 -7.49 17.38
C THR A 107 -1.60 -5.99 17.18
N ASN A 108 -0.66 -5.31 16.52
CA ASN A 108 -0.72 -3.89 16.20
C ASN A 108 -1.10 -3.63 14.73
N GLY A 109 -1.25 -4.68 13.91
CA GLY A 109 -1.50 -4.55 12.48
C GLY A 109 -0.23 -4.34 11.67
N ILE A 110 0.94 -4.73 12.19
CA ILE A 110 2.21 -4.67 11.45
C ILE A 110 2.39 -5.95 10.66
N LEU A 111 2.58 -5.82 9.34
CA LEU A 111 2.91 -6.91 8.42
C LEU A 111 4.42 -7.01 8.23
N THR A 112 5.01 -8.14 8.60
CA THR A 112 6.43 -8.43 8.37
C THR A 112 6.62 -9.00 6.97
N VAL A 113 7.20 -8.22 6.05
CA VAL A 113 7.33 -8.58 4.63
C VAL A 113 8.78 -8.94 4.29
N PRO A 114 9.07 -10.17 3.84
CA PRO A 114 10.34 -10.50 3.23
C PRO A 114 10.41 -9.94 1.81
N VAL A 115 11.37 -9.05 1.58
CA VAL A 115 11.62 -8.39 0.29
C VAL A 115 12.80 -9.07 -0.38
N LEU A 116 12.49 -9.98 -1.30
CA LEU A 116 13.47 -10.76 -2.06
C LEU A 116 13.46 -10.33 -3.53
N GLY A 117 14.43 -9.52 -3.91
CA GLY A 117 14.64 -9.05 -5.26
C GLY A 117 14.81 -10.20 -6.25
N LYS A 118 14.25 -10.04 -7.45
CA LYS A 118 14.30 -11.00 -8.56
C LYS A 118 14.58 -10.26 -9.86
N THR A 119 15.11 -11.00 -10.84
CA THR A 119 15.20 -10.54 -12.23
C THR A 119 14.42 -11.52 -13.09
N ASN A 120 13.32 -11.06 -13.67
CA ASN A 120 12.52 -11.78 -14.68
C ASN A 120 11.87 -10.77 -15.64
N PRO A 121 11.18 -11.21 -16.71
CA PRO A 121 10.56 -10.30 -17.68
C PRO A 121 9.47 -9.38 -17.11
N LEU A 122 8.92 -9.68 -15.93
CA LEU A 122 7.87 -8.91 -15.25
C LEU A 122 8.43 -7.93 -14.22
N VAL A 123 9.53 -8.28 -13.54
CA VAL A 123 10.09 -7.54 -12.41
C VAL A 123 11.61 -7.62 -12.43
N ARG A 124 12.26 -6.46 -12.27
CA ARG A 124 13.67 -6.32 -11.93
C ARG A 124 13.80 -5.56 -10.62
N GLY A 125 13.83 -6.29 -9.51
CA GLY A 125 13.60 -5.78 -8.17
C GLY A 125 12.57 -6.63 -7.42
N TYR A 126 11.68 -6.00 -6.65
CA TYR A 126 10.60 -6.67 -5.94
C TYR A 126 9.27 -5.96 -6.21
N LEU A 127 8.21 -6.73 -6.37
CA LEU A 127 6.84 -6.24 -6.34
C LEU A 127 6.00 -7.22 -5.53
N GLY A 128 5.31 -6.73 -4.50
CA GLY A 128 4.30 -7.48 -3.76
C GLY A 128 3.13 -6.56 -3.42
N VAL A 129 1.90 -7.03 -3.65
CA VAL A 129 0.68 -6.28 -3.32
C VAL A 129 -0.16 -7.11 -2.37
N TRP A 130 -0.06 -6.81 -1.09
CA TRP A 130 -0.70 -7.53 -0.01
C TRP A 130 -2.09 -7.00 0.25
N VAL A 131 -3.11 -7.85 0.11
CA VAL A 131 -4.52 -7.55 0.40
C VAL A 131 -5.06 -8.54 1.44
N PRO A 132 -6.09 -8.18 2.22
CA PRO A 132 -6.75 -9.12 3.12
C PRO A 132 -7.08 -10.44 2.43
N ALA A 133 -6.73 -11.55 3.07
CA ALA A 133 -7.20 -12.85 2.61
C ALA A 133 -8.73 -12.88 2.71
N GLU A 134 -9.38 -13.43 1.69
CA GLU A 134 -10.81 -13.72 1.82
C GLU A 134 -10.98 -14.80 2.88
N ASP A 135 -11.72 -14.49 3.95
CA ASP A 135 -12.34 -15.54 4.73
C ASP A 135 -13.14 -16.38 3.73
N ASN A 136 -12.96 -17.70 3.69
CA ASN A 136 -13.80 -18.63 2.91
C ASN A 136 -15.25 -18.64 3.46
N LYS A 137 -15.92 -17.50 3.43
CA LYS A 137 -17.31 -17.26 3.77
C LYS A 137 -17.86 -16.42 2.63
N GLY A 138 -18.38 -17.11 1.63
CA GLY A 138 -18.90 -16.51 0.40
C GLY A 138 -19.73 -15.26 0.66
N LYS A 139 -19.22 -14.12 0.21
CA LYS A 139 -20.00 -12.90 0.02
C LYS A 139 -19.77 -12.44 -1.41
N ARG A 140 -20.73 -12.76 -2.27
CA ARG A 140 -20.92 -12.04 -3.53
C ARG A 140 -21.29 -10.61 -3.11
N LEU A 141 -20.52 -9.61 -3.54
CA LEU A 141 -20.91 -8.21 -3.43
C LEU A 141 -21.68 -7.87 -4.70
N ASP A 142 -23.00 -7.82 -4.60
CA ASP A 142 -23.91 -7.33 -5.62
C ASP A 142 -23.84 -5.79 -5.66
N ASN A 143 -22.87 -5.26 -6.41
CA ASN A 143 -22.80 -3.84 -6.70
C ASN A 143 -23.31 -3.57 -8.13
N GLY A 144 -24.62 -3.38 -8.24
CA GLY A 144 -25.22 -2.77 -9.42
C GLY A 144 -24.59 -1.40 -9.66
N ILE A 145 -23.86 -1.26 -10.76
CA ILE A 145 -23.27 0.02 -11.19
C ILE A 145 -24.44 0.93 -11.61
N LYS A 146 -24.82 1.89 -10.75
CA LYS A 146 -25.55 3.07 -11.22
C LYS A 146 -24.53 4.05 -11.78
N GLY A 147 -24.68 4.39 -13.06
CA GLY A 147 -23.76 5.28 -13.78
C GLY A 147 -23.58 6.62 -13.07
N ILE A 148 -22.36 7.12 -13.04
CA ILE A 148 -22.01 8.43 -12.51
C ILE A 148 -21.90 9.38 -13.70
N ASP A 149 -22.65 10.48 -13.65
CA ASP A 149 -22.55 11.59 -14.59
C ASP A 149 -21.15 12.21 -14.53
N ALA A 150 -20.46 12.24 -15.68
CA ALA A 150 -19.06 12.66 -15.78
C ALA A 150 -18.84 14.16 -15.52
N SER A 151 -19.89 14.96 -15.33
CA SER A 151 -19.78 16.40 -15.06
C SER A 151 -19.68 16.77 -13.56
N LEU A 152 -19.62 15.81 -12.64
CA LEU A 152 -19.63 16.04 -11.18
C LEU A 152 -18.33 15.61 -10.45
N VAL A 153 -17.17 15.64 -11.10
CA VAL A 153 -15.91 15.22 -10.47
C VAL A 153 -15.12 16.42 -9.92
N PRO A 154 -15.28 16.82 -8.64
CA PRO A 154 -14.25 17.60 -7.97
C PRO A 154 -13.09 16.65 -7.62
N SER A 155 -11.92 16.92 -8.19
CA SER A 155 -10.66 16.50 -7.58
C SER A 155 -10.62 17.11 -6.18
N ALA A 156 -10.59 16.29 -5.13
CA ALA A 156 -10.54 16.76 -3.75
C ALA A 156 -9.27 17.61 -3.53
N ALA A 157 -9.39 18.92 -3.73
CA ALA A 157 -8.38 19.92 -3.48
C ALA A 157 -9.04 21.16 -2.84
N ASN A 158 -8.67 21.40 -1.59
CA ASN A 158 -8.72 22.64 -0.81
C ASN A 158 -9.98 23.53 -0.86
N GLY A 159 -10.65 23.61 0.29
CA GLY A 159 -11.62 24.66 0.60
C GLY A 159 -12.12 24.61 2.04
N ASN A 160 -11.23 24.81 3.02
CA ASN A 160 -11.65 25.04 4.41
C ASN A 160 -11.72 26.55 4.67
N THR A 161 -12.85 27.17 4.36
CA THR A 161 -13.31 28.40 5.01
C THR A 161 -14.26 27.99 6.13
N GLY A 162 -13.87 28.28 7.37
CA GLY A 162 -14.49 27.72 8.56
C GLY A 162 -15.87 28.26 8.91
N THR A 163 -16.55 27.50 9.76
CA THR A 163 -17.47 28.02 10.78
C THR A 163 -17.28 27.18 12.04
N GLU A 164 -16.84 27.85 13.11
CA GLU A 164 -16.78 27.34 14.47
C GLU A 164 -18.19 27.15 15.04
N THR A 165 -18.46 25.97 15.59
CA THR A 165 -19.32 25.81 16.78
C THR A 165 -18.68 24.75 17.65
N GLY A 166 -18.24 25.16 18.83
CA GLY A 166 -17.34 24.39 19.69
C GLY A 166 -18.00 23.25 20.44
N ASP A 167 -17.25 22.16 20.59
CA ASP A 167 -17.13 21.45 21.85
C ASP A 167 -15.70 20.90 21.99
N LYS A 168 -15.15 20.97 23.21
CA LYS A 168 -13.71 20.83 23.49
C LYS A 168 -13.28 19.37 23.54
N GLY A 169 -12.42 18.95 22.62
CA GLY A 169 -11.80 17.62 22.65
C GLY A 169 -10.54 17.48 21.82
N ARG A 170 -9.40 17.94 22.37
CA ARG A 170 -7.99 17.60 22.02
C ARG A 170 -7.67 17.38 20.53
N ASN A 171 -7.21 18.46 19.90
CA ASN A 171 -6.71 18.48 18.51
C ASN A 171 -5.42 17.67 18.34
N GLY A 172 -5.40 16.79 17.33
CA GLY A 172 -4.32 15.88 16.95
C GLY A 172 -3.07 16.54 16.32
N HIS A 173 -2.46 17.49 17.02
CA HIS A 173 -1.18 18.13 16.63
C HIS A 173 -0.01 17.77 17.56
N GLU A 174 -0.15 16.72 18.38
CA GLU A 174 0.84 16.42 19.43
C GLU A 174 1.88 15.35 19.03
N TRP A 175 1.64 14.55 17.99
CA TRP A 175 2.60 13.51 17.56
C TRP A 175 3.74 14.03 16.67
N GLN A 176 3.52 15.13 15.94
CA GLN A 176 4.58 15.73 15.10
C GLN A 176 5.66 16.46 15.92
N LYS A 177 5.39 16.79 17.19
CA LYS A 177 6.36 17.47 18.06
C LYS A 177 7.26 16.50 18.82
N THR A 178 6.79 15.28 19.09
CA THR A 178 7.56 14.28 19.86
C THR A 178 8.73 13.72 19.06
N ASP A 179 8.54 13.50 17.75
CA ASP A 179 9.59 12.95 16.87
C ASP A 179 10.71 13.97 16.59
N MET A 180 10.35 15.26 16.47
CA MET A 180 11.32 16.32 16.18
C MET A 180 12.27 16.57 17.38
N ILE A 181 11.76 16.48 18.62
CA ILE A 181 12.57 16.63 19.84
C ILE A 181 13.54 15.45 20.04
N GLN A 182 13.15 14.23 19.64
CA GLN A 182 14.04 13.06 19.70
C GLN A 182 15.14 13.11 18.64
N ILE A 183 14.82 13.62 17.44
CA ILE A 183 15.78 13.81 16.36
C ILE A 183 16.81 14.90 16.72
N GLU A 184 16.38 16.02 17.32
CA GLU A 184 17.30 17.07 17.78
C GLU A 184 18.22 16.59 18.93
N LYS A 185 17.70 15.77 19.85
CA LYS A 185 18.51 15.13 20.92
C LYS A 185 19.49 14.09 20.41
N TRP A 186 19.26 13.51 19.23
CA TRP A 186 20.20 12.59 18.58
C TRP A 186 21.30 13.35 17.84
N LEU A 187 20.96 14.44 17.15
CA LEU A 187 21.92 15.29 16.43
C LEU A 187 22.90 16.01 17.37
N LYS A 188 22.46 16.48 18.55
CA LYS A 188 23.35 17.12 19.53
C LYS A 188 24.38 16.17 20.17
N ARG A 189 24.08 14.87 20.28
CA ARG A 189 25.00 13.87 20.86
C ARG A 189 26.12 13.40 19.91
N LYS A 190 26.12 13.86 18.66
CA LYS A 190 27.12 13.47 17.66
C LYS A 190 28.29 14.45 17.52
N HIS A 191 28.27 15.56 18.26
CA HIS A 191 29.24 16.66 18.18
C HIS A 191 29.89 17.02 19.54
N GLU A 192 29.78 16.15 20.54
CA GLU A 192 30.60 16.15 21.77
C GLU A 192 31.45 14.87 21.79
#